data_AF-A0A6N9R8H2-F1
#
_entry.id   AF-A0A6N9R8H2-F1
#
_cell.length_a   1.000
_cell.length_b   1.000
_cell.length_c   1.000
_cell.angle_alpha   90.00
_cell.angle_beta   90.00
_cell.angle_gamma   90.00
#
_symmetry.space_group_name_H-M   'P 1'
#
loop_
_entity.id
_entity.type
_entity.pdbx_description
1 polymer ?
#
loop_
_entity_poly.entity_id
_entity_poly.type
_entity_poly.pdbx_seq_one_letter_code
_entity_poly.pdbx_strand_id
1 'polypeptide(L)' 'LEWLLGWTGDLARVAAGGAPRQNPDFADALSSLANAVAPFPLFRYHRSLLRQRALLAHPLQPRLVAEALLIEYRDLFR' A
#
# COMPACT_ATOMS: atom_id res chain seq x y z
N LEU A 1 -5.61 4.59 6.75
CA LEU A 1 -4.76 3.37 6.79
C LEU A 1 -5.43 2.21 6.03
N GLU A 2 -6.70 1.92 6.30
CA GLU A 2 -7.47 0.88 5.57
C GLU A 2 -7.39 1.00 4.03
N TRP A 3 -7.58 2.21 3.50
CA TRP A 3 -7.48 2.42 2.05
C TRP A 3 -6.10 2.02 1.48
N LEU A 4 -5.02 2.35 2.19
CA LEU A 4 -3.65 2.06 1.75
C LEU A 4 -3.30 0.57 1.91
N LEU A 5 -3.88 -0.11 2.89
CA LEU A 5 -3.81 -1.58 3.00
C LEU A 5 -4.48 -2.26 1.81
N GLY A 6 -5.68 -1.82 1.43
CA GLY A 6 -6.37 -2.34 0.26
C GLY A 6 -5.63 -2.08 -1.03
N TRP A 7 -5.14 -0.86 -1.20
CA TRP A 7 -4.32 -0.45 -2.35
C TRP A 7 -3.08 -1.32 -2.50
N THR A 8 -2.28 -1.46 -1.44
CA THR A 8 -1.04 -2.26 -1.48
C THR A 8 -1.30 -3.77 -1.62
N GLY A 9 -2.43 -4.26 -1.08
CA GLY A 9 -2.87 -5.64 -1.28
C GLY A 9 -3.26 -5.92 -2.74
N ASP A 10 -4.01 -5.01 -3.36
CA ASP A 10 -4.35 -5.11 -4.78
C ASP A 10 -3.12 -4.94 -5.67
N LEU A 11 -2.22 -4.02 -5.35
CA LEU A 11 -0.96 -3.85 -6.08
C LEU A 11 -0.12 -5.14 -6.06
N ALA A 12 0.00 -5.79 -4.89
CA ALA A 12 0.71 -7.06 -4.78
C ALA A 12 0.02 -8.18 -5.57
N ARG A 13 -1.33 -8.19 -5.59
CA ARG A 13 -2.11 -9.15 -6.36
C ARG A 13 -1.92 -8.96 -7.86
N VAL A 14 -1.94 -7.72 -8.34
CA VAL A 14 -1.71 -7.38 -9.76
C VAL A 14 -0.27 -7.68 -10.18
N ALA A 15 0.72 -7.37 -9.33
CA ALA A 15 2.11 -7.75 -9.56
C ALA A 15 2.33 -9.27 -9.65
N ALA A 16 1.46 -10.07 -9.02
CA ALA A 16 1.43 -11.52 -9.12
C ALA A 16 0.60 -12.06 -10.30
N GLY A 17 0.10 -11.20 -11.20
CA GLY A 17 -0.72 -11.58 -12.36
C GLY A 17 -2.21 -11.75 -12.08
N GLY A 18 -2.68 -11.37 -10.90
CA GLY A 18 -4.11 -11.38 -10.54
C GLY A 18 -4.83 -10.08 -10.88
N ALA A 19 -6.14 -10.05 -10.66
CA ALA A 19 -6.97 -8.85 -10.80
C ALA A 19 -7.19 -8.16 -9.44
N PRO A 20 -7.26 -6.81 -9.37
CA PRO A 20 -7.55 -6.10 -8.13
C PRO A 20 -8.92 -6.49 -7.55
N ARG A 21 -9.03 -6.51 -6.22
CA ARG A 21 -10.25 -6.89 -5.50
C ARG A 21 -10.93 -5.71 -4.81
N GLN A 22 -10.18 -4.84 -4.16
CA GLN A 22 -10.74 -3.73 -3.38
C GLN A 22 -10.89 -2.45 -4.20
N ASN A 23 -10.06 -2.29 -5.23
CA ASN A 23 -9.97 -1.11 -6.07
C ASN A 23 -10.12 -1.49 -7.56
N PRO A 24 -11.21 -2.17 -7.97
CA PRO A 24 -11.40 -2.62 -9.36
C PRO A 24 -11.42 -1.45 -10.35
N ASP A 25 -11.95 -0.30 -9.95
CA ASP A 25 -12.01 0.92 -10.77
C ASP A 25 -10.63 1.51 -11.10
N PHE A 26 -9.58 1.06 -10.40
CA PHE A 26 -8.20 1.51 -10.57
C PHE A 26 -7.29 0.46 -11.21
N ALA A 27 -7.86 -0.55 -11.90
CA ALA A 27 -7.10 -1.66 -12.48
C ALA A 27 -5.93 -1.21 -13.39
N ASP A 28 -6.15 -0.23 -14.26
CA ASP A 28 -5.12 0.27 -15.17
C ASP A 28 -3.96 0.97 -14.43
N ALA A 29 -4.29 1.75 -13.40
CA ALA A 29 -3.29 2.42 -12.57
C ALA A 29 -2.48 1.40 -11.77
N LEU A 30 -3.14 0.38 -11.20
CA LEU A 30 -2.50 -0.71 -10.48
C LEU A 30 -1.60 -1.55 -11.39
N SER A 31 -2.03 -1.83 -12.61
CA SER A 31 -1.21 -2.53 -13.61
C SER A 31 0.06 -1.75 -13.95
N SER A 32 -0.08 -0.44 -14.18
CA SER A 32 1.07 0.45 -14.46
C SER A 32 2.08 0.45 -13.31
N LEU A 33 1.60 0.54 -12.06
CA LEU A 33 2.46 0.55 -10.88
C LEU A 33 3.05 -0.83 -10.56
N ALA A 34 2.31 -1.91 -10.82
CA ALA A 34 2.78 -3.28 -10.58
C ALA A 34 4.03 -3.60 -11.40
N ASN A 35 4.17 -3.01 -12.59
CA ASN A 35 5.35 -3.17 -13.44
C ASN A 35 6.58 -2.41 -12.92
N ALA A 36 6.38 -1.38 -12.08
CA ALA A 36 7.46 -0.52 -11.59
C ALA A 36 7.87 -0.81 -10.14
N VAL A 37 7.05 -1.54 -9.38
CA VAL A 37 7.29 -1.78 -7.95
C VAL A 37 8.14 -3.03 -7.72
N ALA A 38 9.12 -2.93 -6.82
CA ALA A 38 9.84 -4.11 -6.36
C ALA A 38 8.97 -4.96 -5.39
N PRO A 39 8.76 -6.28 -5.66
CA PRO A 39 7.83 -7.10 -4.87
C PRO A 39 8.19 -7.23 -3.38
N PHE A 40 9.48 -7.41 -3.07
CA PHE A 40 9.92 -7.61 -1.69
C PHE A 40 9.78 -6.34 -0.82
N PRO A 41 10.22 -5.14 -1.28
CA PRO A 41 9.91 -3.89 -0.61
C PRO A 41 8.41 -3.65 -0.42
N LEU A 42 7.58 -3.93 -1.43
CA LEU A 42 6.12 -3.81 -1.33
C LEU A 42 5.55 -4.69 -0.22
N PHE A 43 5.96 -5.96 -0.16
CA PHE A 43 5.52 -6.88 0.89
C PHE A 43 5.94 -6.39 2.29
N ARG A 44 7.18 -5.91 2.43
CA ARG A 44 7.69 -5.35 3.69
C ARG A 44 6.88 -4.13 4.13
N TYR A 45 6.55 -3.26 3.19
CA TYR A 45 5.72 -2.07 3.44
C TYR A 45 4.29 -2.44 3.84
N HIS A 46 3.63 -3.34 3.11
CA HIS A 46 2.29 -3.82 3.45
C HIS A 46 2.23 -4.42 4.86
N ARG A 47 3.25 -5.22 5.24
CA ARG A 47 3.36 -5.76 6.61
C ARG A 47 3.57 -4.67 7.66
N SER A 48 4.24 -3.57 7.31
CA SER A 48 4.38 -2.40 8.20
C SER A 48 3.03 -1.75 8.48
N LEU A 49 2.21 -1.54 7.44
CA LEU A 49 0.85 -1.00 7.57
C LEU A 49 -0.02 -1.86 8.49
N LEU A 50 0.03 -3.19 8.35
CA LEU A 50 -0.71 -4.10 9.23
C LEU A 50 -0.29 -3.99 10.69
N ARG A 51 1.01 -3.83 10.97
CA ARG A 51 1.50 -3.61 12.34
C ARG A 51 1.02 -2.28 12.90
N GLN A 52 1.12 -1.20 12.12
CA GLN A 52 0.66 0.11 12.55
C GLN A 52 -0.85 0.13 12.82
N ARG A 53 -1.64 -0.55 11.97
CA ARG A 53 -3.08 -0.75 12.20
C ARG A 53 -3.36 -1.36 13.57
N ALA A 54 -2.60 -2.39 13.94
CA ALA A 54 -2.76 -3.08 15.22
C ALA A 54 -2.34 -2.23 16.43
N LEU A 55 -1.49 -1.23 16.22
CA LEU A 55 -0.98 -0.32 17.25
C LEU A 55 -1.82 0.97 17.40
N LEU A 56 -2.84 1.19 16.56
CA LEU A 56 -3.74 2.33 16.67
C LEU A 56 -4.70 2.17 17.86
N ALA A 57 -4.20 2.46 19.07
CA ALA A 57 -4.98 2.60 20.29
C ALA A 57 -5.07 4.06 20.80
N HIS A 58 -4.34 5.00 20.20
CA HIS A 58 -4.19 6.38 20.69
C HIS A 58 -4.27 7.44 19.57
N PRO A 59 -4.63 8.69 19.90
CA PRO A 59 -4.76 9.78 18.93
C PRO A 59 -3.38 10.30 18.53
N LEU A 60 -2.72 9.61 17.59
CA LEU A 60 -1.69 10.23 16.78
C LEU A 60 -2.35 11.32 15.93
N GLN A 61 -1.65 12.44 15.70
CA GLN A 61 -2.11 13.47 14.75
C GLN A 61 -2.29 12.81 13.37
N PRO A 62 -3.52 12.58 12.89
CA PRO A 62 -3.78 11.65 11.78
C PRO A 62 -3.07 12.06 10.48
N ARG A 63 -2.86 13.37 10.31
CA ARG A 63 -2.17 13.96 9.17
C ARG A 63 -0.69 13.57 9.10
N LEU A 64 0.05 13.69 10.21
CA LEU A 64 1.48 13.33 10.24
C LEU A 64 1.68 11.84 9.96
N VAL A 65 0.80 11.00 10.49
CA VAL A 65 0.84 9.56 10.20
C VAL A 65 0.60 9.33 8.71
N ALA A 66 -0.44 9.94 8.12
CA ALA A 66 -0.71 9.80 6.69
C ALA A 66 0.46 10.27 5.82
N GLU A 67 1.07 11.41 6.14
CA GLU A 67 2.22 11.95 5.41
C GLU A 67 3.43 11.00 5.47
N ALA A 68 3.77 10.47 6.65
CA ALA A 68 4.85 9.49 6.80
C ALA A 68 4.60 8.23 5.96
N LEU A 69 3.38 7.69 5.97
CA LEU A 69 3.03 6.50 5.18
C LEU A 69 3.10 6.75 3.68
N LEU A 70 2.65 7.92 3.22
CA LEU A 70 2.73 8.27 1.80
C LEU A 70 4.17 8.49 1.33
N ILE A 71 5.05 9.02 2.19
CA ILE A 71 6.49 9.15 1.92
C ILE A 71 7.12 7.75 1.77
N GLU A 72 6.88 6.85 2.71
CA GLU A 72 7.37 5.46 2.64
C GLU A 72 6.85 4.72 1.42
N TYR A 73 5.57 4.92 1.05
CA TYR A 73 4.99 4.34 -0.14
C TYR A 73 5.67 4.82 -1.42
N ARG A 74 5.92 6.14 -1.54
CA ARG A 74 6.63 6.71 -2.70
C ARG A 74 8.02 6.11 -2.85
N ASP A 75 8.70 5.82 -1.75
CA ASP A 75 10.05 5.26 -1.75
C ASP A 75 10.11 3.82 -2.32
N LEU A 76 8.96 3.15 -2.52
CA LEU A 76 8.89 1.87 -3.23
C LEU A 76 9.18 1.96 -4.73
N PHE A 77 9.12 3.18 -5.30
CA PHE A 77 9.23 3.44 -6.73
C PHE A 77 10.45 4.31 -7.09
N ARG A 78 11.37 4.47 -6.14
CA ARG A 78 12.63 5.19 -6.34
C ARG A 78 13.76 4.27 -6.79
#